data_AF-A0AAE0A1D1-F1
#
_entry.id   AF-A0AAE0A1D1-F1
#
_cell.length_a   1.000
_cell.length_b   1.000
_cell.length_c   1.000
_cell.angle_alpha   90.00
_cell.angle_beta   90.00
_cell.angle_gamma   90.00
#
_symmetry.space_group_name_H-M   'P 1'
#
loop_
_entity.id
_entity.type
_entity.pdbx_description
1 polymer ?
#
loop_
_entity_poly.entity_id
_entity_poly.type
_entity_poly.pdbx_seq_one_letter_code
_entity_poly.pdbx_strand_id
1 'polypeptide(L)'
;MEGIGSFDQFKVGNLQTLMYVPDFITETEETYLLNNIYGGPVSKWKSLKNRRLQNWGGVVHEKGLLPQDLPPWLTKITQRIYEKSGLFPSAINHVLINEYLPNQGIMPHQDGPAYFPVVAILSLGSPVVMDFTPHSKFRTSTDTLKNNADGTSSGGEAFVTETEEWIDNHCPFSVLLTPRSLLIFKDDAYAGKFVS
;
A
#
# COMPACT_ATOMS: atom_id res chain seq x y z
N MET A 1 25.42 -16.33 11.26
CA MET A 1 24.54 -15.22 10.84
C MET A 1 24.45 -15.30 9.34
N GLU A 2 23.39 -15.91 8.82
CA GLU A 2 23.13 -15.86 7.38
C GLU A 2 22.64 -14.45 7.06
N GLY A 3 23.42 -13.73 6.26
CA GLY A 3 23.02 -12.43 5.74
C GLY A 3 21.82 -12.65 4.83
N ILE A 4 20.67 -12.10 5.21
CA ILE A 4 19.52 -12.02 4.31
C ILE A 4 19.96 -11.16 3.13
N GLY A 5 19.92 -11.74 1.93
CA GLY A 5 20.34 -11.10 0.68
C GLY A 5 19.63 -9.77 0.44
N SER A 6 20.19 -8.97 -0.48
CA SER A 6 19.61 -7.70 -0.93
C SER A 6 18.10 -7.83 -1.17
N PHE A 7 17.33 -6.80 -0.81
CA PHE A 7 15.88 -6.74 -1.07
C PHE A 7 15.52 -6.87 -2.56
N ASP A 8 16.51 -6.77 -3.45
CA ASP A 8 16.39 -7.00 -4.87
C ASP A 8 15.74 -8.35 -5.23
N GLN A 9 15.93 -9.39 -4.42
CA GLN A 9 15.34 -10.71 -4.68
C GLN A 9 13.83 -10.78 -4.38
N PHE A 10 13.28 -9.78 -3.70
CA PHE A 10 11.88 -9.75 -3.26
C PHE A 10 10.99 -8.90 -4.17
N LYS A 11 11.49 -8.43 -5.31
CA LYS A 11 10.72 -7.61 -6.25
C LYS A 11 9.55 -8.40 -6.83
N VAL A 12 8.38 -7.75 -6.95
CA VAL A 12 7.16 -8.38 -7.48
C VAL A 12 6.68 -7.64 -8.73
N GLY A 13 6.34 -8.42 -9.76
CA GLY A 13 5.84 -7.90 -11.02
C GLY A 13 6.88 -7.06 -11.76
N ASN A 14 6.41 -6.08 -12.54
CA ASN A 14 7.26 -5.22 -13.36
C ASN A 14 7.72 -3.96 -12.63
N LEU A 15 7.21 -3.71 -11.42
CA LEU A 15 7.58 -2.56 -10.61
C LEU A 15 8.83 -2.87 -9.80
N GLN A 16 9.97 -2.36 -10.26
CA GLN A 16 11.27 -2.56 -9.61
C GLN A 16 11.32 -2.05 -8.16
N THR A 17 10.35 -1.22 -7.78
CA THR A 17 10.29 -0.54 -6.49
C THR A 17 9.21 -1.11 -5.57
N LEU A 18 8.62 -2.26 -5.90
CA LEU A 18 7.66 -2.98 -5.05
C LEU A 18 8.26 -4.32 -4.64
N MET A 19 8.44 -4.52 -3.34
CA MET A 19 9.12 -5.67 -2.74
C MET A 19 8.21 -6.38 -1.74
N TYR A 20 8.10 -7.69 -1.86
CA TYR A 20 7.30 -8.55 -0.97
C TYR A 20 8.19 -9.59 -0.29
N VAL A 21 8.24 -9.54 1.03
CA VAL A 21 9.01 -10.46 1.86
C VAL A 21 8.04 -11.34 2.67
N PRO A 22 7.87 -12.63 2.32
CA PRO A 22 7.10 -13.55 3.16
C PRO A 22 7.83 -13.80 4.48
N ASP A 23 7.07 -14.17 5.52
CA ASP A 23 7.61 -14.59 6.83
C ASP A 23 8.64 -13.61 7.44
N PHE A 24 8.45 -12.30 7.23
CA PHE A 24 9.35 -11.25 7.72
C PHE A 24 9.44 -11.22 9.25
N ILE A 25 8.36 -11.61 9.92
CA ILE A 25 8.31 -11.86 11.37
C ILE A 25 7.95 -13.31 11.65
N THR A 26 8.33 -13.78 12.85
CA THR A 26 7.93 -15.11 13.33
C THR A 26 6.51 -15.11 13.89
N GLU A 27 5.90 -16.29 14.05
CA GLU A 27 4.60 -16.46 14.70
C GLU A 27 4.58 -15.92 16.14
N THR A 28 5.68 -16.10 16.88
CA THR A 28 5.84 -15.55 18.23
C THR A 28 5.86 -14.03 18.20
N GLU A 29 6.53 -13.41 17.22
CA GLU A 29 6.55 -11.96 17.05
C GLU A 29 5.18 -11.42 16.65
N GLU A 30 4.46 -12.09 15.76
CA GLU A 30 3.08 -11.75 15.42
C GLU A 30 2.17 -11.80 16.65
N THR A 31 2.22 -12.88 17.42
CA THR A 31 1.45 -13.02 18.66
C THR A 31 1.76 -11.90 19.64
N TYR A 32 3.04 -11.57 19.79
CA TYR A 32 3.47 -10.45 20.64
C TYR A 32 2.93 -9.10 20.15
N LEU A 33 2.96 -8.84 18.84
CA LEU A 33 2.41 -7.61 18.25
C LEU A 33 0.89 -7.54 18.47
N LEU A 34 0.15 -8.60 18.16
CA LEU A 34 -1.30 -8.67 18.33
C LEU A 34 -1.70 -8.44 19.79
N ASN A 35 -0.99 -9.05 20.75
CA ASN A 35 -1.22 -8.84 22.17
C ASN A 35 -1.02 -7.37 22.59
N ASN A 36 0.00 -6.68 22.06
CA ASN A 36 0.20 -5.26 22.34
C ASN A 36 -0.86 -4.37 21.67
N ILE A 37 -1.24 -4.69 20.42
CA ILE A 37 -2.25 -3.96 19.65
C ILE A 37 -3.60 -4.00 20.34
N TYR A 38 -4.05 -5.18 20.75
CA TYR A 38 -5.37 -5.39 21.37
C TYR A 38 -5.37 -5.15 22.89
N GLY A 39 -4.22 -5.31 23.55
CA GLY A 39 -4.07 -5.02 24.98
C GLY A 39 -3.90 -3.52 25.30
N GLY A 40 -3.68 -2.68 24.29
CA GLY A 40 -3.59 -1.23 24.45
C GLY A 40 -4.90 -0.55 24.85
N PRO A 41 -4.87 0.72 25.32
CA PRO A 41 -6.08 1.45 25.70
C PRO A 41 -7.07 1.57 24.55
N VAL A 42 -8.36 1.31 24.81
CA VAL A 42 -9.44 1.42 23.81
C VAL A 42 -9.48 2.80 23.15
N SER A 43 -9.08 3.86 23.86
CA SER A 43 -9.01 5.24 23.35
C SER A 43 -8.00 5.44 22.20
N LYS A 44 -7.06 4.51 21.98
CA LYS A 44 -6.17 4.53 20.82
C LYS A 44 -6.89 4.15 19.53
N TRP A 45 -7.98 3.40 19.62
CA TRP A 45 -8.79 3.02 18.47
C TRP A 45 -9.72 4.15 18.06
N LYS A 46 -9.63 4.53 16.78
CA LYS A 46 -10.60 5.38 16.11
C LYS A 46 -11.43 4.53 15.15
N SER A 47 -12.74 4.54 15.33
CA SER A 47 -13.66 3.92 14.37
C SER A 47 -13.82 4.84 13.16
N LEU A 48 -13.51 4.31 11.99
CA LEU A 48 -13.77 4.94 10.69
C LEU A 48 -14.93 4.21 10.01
N LYS A 49 -15.36 4.67 8.84
CA LYS A 49 -16.56 4.16 8.14
C LYS A 49 -16.60 2.62 8.06
N ASN A 50 -15.49 2.00 7.63
CA ASN A 50 -15.41 0.56 7.37
C ASN A 50 -14.17 -0.10 8.00
N ARG A 51 -13.52 0.52 8.99
CA ARG A 51 -12.32 -0.02 9.63
C ARG A 51 -12.06 0.65 10.97
N ARG A 52 -11.16 0.08 11.78
CA ARG A 52 -10.58 0.78 12.93
C ARG A 52 -9.12 1.15 12.67
N LEU A 53 -8.68 2.24 13.28
CA LEU A 53 -7.35 2.79 13.12
C LEU A 53 -6.72 3.10 14.49
N GLN A 54 -5.47 2.70 14.70
CA GLN A 54 -4.60 3.31 15.71
C GLN A 54 -3.54 4.19 15.05
N ASN A 55 -3.11 5.22 15.78
CA ASN A 55 -2.05 6.13 15.36
C ASN A 55 -0.95 6.19 16.44
N TRP A 56 0.29 5.91 16.03
CA TRP A 56 1.48 5.87 16.86
C TRP A 56 2.61 6.71 16.24
N GLY A 57 3.45 7.29 17.09
CA GLY A 57 4.58 8.11 16.65
C GLY A 57 4.28 9.61 16.49
N GLY A 58 3.02 10.01 16.74
CA GLY A 58 2.62 11.42 16.74
C GLY A 58 1.28 11.67 16.07
N VAL A 59 1.00 12.92 15.73
CA VAL A 59 -0.19 13.31 14.96
C VAL A 59 0.24 14.09 13.72
N VAL A 60 -0.20 13.63 12.55
CA VAL A 60 0.05 14.31 11.27
C VAL A 60 -0.95 15.46 11.12
N HIS A 61 -0.42 16.66 10.88
CA HIS A 61 -1.16 17.88 10.60
C HIS A 61 -0.66 18.51 9.29
N GLU A 62 -1.34 19.56 8.80
CA GLU A 62 -0.97 20.28 7.58
C GLU A 62 0.47 20.81 7.59
N LYS A 63 1.02 21.12 8.76
CA LYS A 63 2.39 21.62 8.95
C LYS A 63 3.43 20.52 9.18
N GLY A 64 3.03 19.25 9.11
CA GLY A 64 3.88 18.09 9.37
C GLY A 64 3.48 17.29 10.62
N LEU A 65 4.39 16.43 11.07
CA LEU A 65 4.19 15.55 12.22
C LEU A 65 4.45 16.29 13.53
N LEU A 66 3.51 16.21 14.47
CA LEU A 66 3.76 16.48 15.89
C LEU A 66 4.25 15.17 16.54
N PRO A 67 5.58 15.00 16.76
CA PRO A 67 6.14 13.69 17.08
C PRO A 67 5.83 13.24 18.51
N GLN A 68 5.72 11.93 18.67
CA GLN A 68 5.68 11.24 19.96
C GLN A 68 6.53 9.97 19.87
N ASP A 69 7.06 9.51 20.99
CA ASP A 69 7.86 8.29 20.99
C ASP A 69 7.02 7.08 20.60
N LEU A 70 7.60 6.22 19.76
CA LEU A 70 7.03 4.91 19.48
C LEU A 70 7.21 4.01 20.71
N PRO A 71 6.21 3.20 21.07
CA PRO A 71 6.36 2.22 22.12
C PRO A 71 7.40 1.16 21.71
N PRO A 72 8.16 0.57 22.66
CA PRO A 72 9.28 -0.31 22.35
C PRO A 72 8.97 -1.47 21.40
N TRP A 73 7.75 -2.02 21.47
CA TRP A 73 7.30 -3.11 20.61
C TRP A 73 7.17 -2.70 19.13
N LEU A 74 6.82 -1.44 18.84
CA LEU A 74 6.86 -0.89 17.49
C LEU A 74 8.28 -0.52 17.08
N THR A 75 9.03 0.13 17.98
CA THR A 75 10.42 0.56 17.71
C THR A 75 11.29 -0.60 17.23
N LYS A 76 11.16 -1.79 17.84
CA LYS A 76 11.91 -2.98 17.42
C LYS A 76 11.62 -3.39 15.98
N ILE A 77 10.35 -3.35 15.56
CA ILE A 77 9.93 -3.73 14.21
C ILE A 77 10.31 -2.67 13.19
N THR A 78 10.07 -1.40 13.49
CA THR A 78 10.40 -0.29 12.60
C THR A 78 11.91 -0.18 12.39
N GLN A 79 12.71 -0.38 13.43
CA GLN A 79 14.17 -0.43 13.33
C GLN A 79 14.62 -1.59 12.42
N ARG A 80 14.05 -2.79 12.57
CA ARG A 80 14.36 -3.92 11.69
C ARG A 80 14.03 -3.62 10.23
N ILE A 81 12.86 -3.01 9.94
CA ILE A 81 12.46 -2.63 8.58
C ILE A 81 13.44 -1.59 8.02
N TYR A 82 13.79 -0.58 8.81
CA TYR A 82 14.76 0.45 8.45
C TYR A 82 16.12 -0.15 8.07
N GLU A 83 16.72 -0.93 8.98
CA GLU A 83 18.06 -1.51 8.81
C GLU A 83 18.12 -2.51 7.65
N LYS A 84 17.09 -3.35 7.52
CA LYS A 84 17.07 -4.40 6.49
C LYS A 84 16.81 -3.84 5.10
N SER A 85 15.90 -2.87 4.98
CA SER A 85 15.54 -2.30 3.67
C SER A 85 16.57 -1.30 3.16
N GLY A 86 17.11 -0.44 4.03
CA GLY A 86 17.97 0.68 3.61
C GLY A 86 17.26 1.71 2.72
N LEU A 87 15.92 1.69 2.63
CA LEU A 87 15.13 2.52 1.71
C LEU A 87 14.63 3.82 2.34
N PHE A 88 14.52 3.84 3.67
CA PHE A 88 14.07 5.00 4.42
C PHE A 88 15.25 5.94 4.70
N PRO A 89 15.07 7.26 4.59
CA PRO A 89 16.14 8.23 4.81
C PRO A 89 16.51 8.40 6.29
N SER A 90 15.61 7.98 7.18
CA SER A 90 15.74 8.06 8.63
C SER A 90 14.86 7.00 9.28
N ALA A 91 15.02 6.83 10.61
CA ALA A 91 14.20 5.89 11.37
C ALA A 91 12.70 6.20 11.20
N ILE A 92 11.91 5.15 10.94
CA ILE A 92 10.46 5.25 10.81
C ILE A 92 9.89 5.74 12.14
N ASN A 93 9.20 6.87 12.09
CA ASN A 93 8.74 7.62 13.25
C ASN A 93 7.22 7.68 13.37
N HIS A 94 6.48 7.08 12.43
CA HIS A 94 5.02 7.12 12.39
C HIS A 94 4.47 5.78 11.93
N VAL A 95 3.47 5.26 12.65
CA VAL A 95 2.86 3.95 12.38
C VAL A 95 1.35 4.05 12.49
N LEU A 96 0.68 3.57 11.45
CA LEU A 96 -0.77 3.39 11.42
C LEU A 96 -1.09 1.90 11.53
N ILE A 97 -1.99 1.54 12.43
CA ILE A 97 -2.47 0.17 12.58
C ILE A 97 -3.91 0.14 12.12
N ASN A 98 -4.16 -0.50 10.99
CA ASN A 98 -5.50 -0.66 10.45
C ASN A 98 -6.02 -2.05 10.79
N GLU A 99 -7.25 -2.12 11.31
CA GLU A 99 -7.97 -3.38 11.50
C GLU A 99 -9.17 -3.42 10.56
N TYR A 100 -9.29 -4.55 9.87
CA TYR A 100 -10.39 -4.88 8.97
C TYR A 100 -11.03 -6.19 9.41
N LEU A 101 -12.35 -6.18 9.56
CA LEU A 101 -13.17 -7.38 9.71
C LEU A 101 -13.48 -7.98 8.32
N PRO A 102 -14.02 -9.21 8.26
CA PRO A 102 -14.47 -9.78 6.99
C PRO A 102 -15.41 -8.84 6.23
N ASN A 103 -15.18 -8.71 4.92
CA ASN A 103 -15.89 -7.82 3.99
C ASN A 103 -15.63 -6.31 4.20
N GLN A 104 -14.62 -5.93 5.00
CA GLN A 104 -14.14 -4.56 5.10
C GLN A 104 -12.96 -4.31 4.16
N GLY A 105 -12.75 -3.04 3.84
CA GLY A 105 -11.64 -2.59 3.00
C GLY A 105 -11.51 -1.07 3.04
N ILE A 106 -10.59 -0.56 2.24
CA ILE A 106 -10.36 0.87 2.05
C ILE A 106 -10.65 1.24 0.59
N MET A 107 -11.18 2.43 0.37
CA MET A 107 -11.38 2.93 -0.99
C MET A 107 -10.02 3.23 -1.63
N PRO A 108 -9.89 3.11 -2.97
CA PRO A 108 -8.68 3.48 -3.67
C PRO A 108 -8.21 4.87 -3.30
N HIS A 109 -6.95 4.98 -2.89
CA HIS A 109 -6.37 6.22 -2.39
C HIS A 109 -4.85 6.25 -2.57
N GLN A 110 -4.26 7.38 -2.20
CA GLN A 110 -2.83 7.60 -2.11
C GLN A 110 -2.52 8.17 -0.74
N ASP A 111 -1.31 7.87 -0.26
CA ASP A 111 -0.84 8.46 0.99
C ASP A 111 -0.67 9.97 0.86
N GLY A 112 -0.93 10.65 1.97
CA GLY A 112 -0.90 12.11 2.02
C GLY A 112 0.52 12.67 1.79
N PRO A 113 0.63 13.94 1.36
CA PRO A 113 1.92 14.57 1.02
C PRO A 113 2.84 14.78 2.23
N ALA A 114 2.39 14.50 3.44
CA ALA A 114 3.18 14.62 4.67
C ALA A 114 4.21 13.49 4.85
N TYR A 115 4.08 12.38 4.10
CA TYR A 115 4.96 11.22 4.23
C TYR A 115 6.10 11.25 3.20
N PHE A 116 7.27 10.77 3.63
CA PHE A 116 8.35 10.46 2.71
C PHE A 116 7.91 9.34 1.75
N PRO A 117 8.30 9.35 0.45
CA PRO A 117 7.72 8.47 -0.57
C PRO A 117 8.20 7.02 -0.54
N VAL A 118 8.12 6.39 0.64
CA VAL A 118 8.41 4.98 0.89
C VAL A 118 7.41 4.48 1.94
N VAL A 119 6.72 3.39 1.64
CA VAL A 119 5.74 2.77 2.53
C VAL A 119 6.17 1.37 2.86
N ALA A 120 5.99 0.98 4.12
CA ALA A 120 6.15 -0.39 4.59
C ALA A 120 4.86 -0.87 5.26
N ILE A 121 4.34 -2.02 4.80
CA ILE A 121 3.13 -2.65 5.32
C ILE A 121 3.52 -4.03 5.85
N LEU A 122 3.41 -4.19 7.18
CA LEU A 122 3.52 -5.47 7.85
C LEU A 122 2.12 -6.04 8.07
N SER A 123 1.81 -7.17 7.43
CA SER A 123 0.51 -7.81 7.52
C SER A 123 0.46 -8.78 8.69
N LEU A 124 -0.65 -8.79 9.43
CA LEU A 124 -0.86 -9.65 10.61
C LEU A 124 -2.24 -10.32 10.55
N GLY A 125 -2.39 -11.46 11.22
CA GLY A 125 -3.68 -12.12 11.44
C GLY A 125 -4.14 -12.95 10.25
N SER A 126 -4.91 -12.36 9.33
CA SER A 126 -5.48 -13.06 8.17
C SER A 126 -4.92 -12.53 6.85
N PRO A 127 -4.84 -13.37 5.80
CA PRO A 127 -4.42 -12.92 4.48
C PRO A 127 -5.39 -11.88 3.91
N VAL A 128 -4.86 -10.92 3.15
CA VAL A 128 -5.63 -9.87 2.48
C VAL A 128 -5.05 -9.60 1.09
N VAL A 129 -5.89 -9.16 0.15
CA VAL A 129 -5.45 -8.73 -1.17
C VAL A 129 -5.33 -7.20 -1.18
N MET A 130 -4.20 -6.70 -1.67
CA MET A 130 -4.00 -5.28 -1.95
C MET A 130 -3.96 -5.08 -3.46
N ASP A 131 -4.87 -4.24 -3.96
CA ASP A 131 -4.98 -3.93 -5.38
C ASP A 131 -4.22 -2.65 -5.70
N PHE A 132 -3.45 -2.65 -6.77
CA PHE A 132 -2.78 -1.49 -7.32
C PHE A 132 -3.39 -1.19 -8.67
N THR A 133 -4.10 -0.07 -8.76
CA THR A 133 -4.74 0.39 -10.00
C THR A 133 -4.01 1.63 -10.51
N PRO A 134 -3.64 1.71 -11.80
CA PRO A 134 -2.96 2.90 -12.28
C PRO A 134 -3.87 4.14 -12.19
N HIS A 135 -3.27 5.28 -11.85
CA HIS A 135 -3.99 6.51 -11.61
C HIS A 135 -4.60 7.04 -12.92
N SER A 136 -5.81 7.60 -12.86
CA SER A 136 -6.59 8.02 -14.03
C SER A 136 -5.87 9.00 -14.97
N LYS A 137 -4.96 9.81 -14.44
CA LYS A 137 -4.06 10.70 -15.21
C LYS A 137 -3.15 9.98 -16.22
N PHE A 138 -2.95 8.67 -16.06
CA PHE A 138 -2.20 7.81 -16.97
C PHE A 138 -3.10 6.91 -17.82
N ARG A 139 -4.42 7.13 -17.75
CA ARG A 139 -5.40 6.49 -18.63
C ARG A 139 -5.51 7.33 -19.90
N THR A 140 -5.07 6.79 -21.03
CA THR A 140 -5.37 7.39 -22.33
C THR A 140 -6.86 7.23 -22.56
N SER A 141 -7.61 8.33 -22.57
CA SER A 141 -8.89 8.34 -23.27
C SER A 141 -8.56 8.17 -24.75
N THR A 142 -8.85 7.01 -25.34
CA THR A 142 -9.06 6.92 -26.78
C THR A 142 -10.36 7.65 -27.09
N ASP A 143 -10.34 8.97 -26.98
CA ASP A 143 -11.40 9.81 -27.50
C ASP A 143 -11.23 9.75 -29.01
N THR A 144 -11.80 8.71 -29.61
CA THR A 144 -11.91 8.64 -31.06
C THR A 144 -12.86 9.79 -31.40
N LEU A 145 -12.29 10.95 -31.74
CA LEU A 145 -13.01 12.01 -32.42
C LEU A 145 -13.65 11.36 -33.65
N LYS A 146 -14.92 10.99 -33.52
CA LYS A 146 -15.81 10.77 -34.65
C LYS A 146 -15.91 12.12 -35.35
N ASN A 147 -14.94 12.39 -36.22
CA ASN A 147 -15.13 13.34 -37.29
C ASN A 147 -16.29 12.81 -38.12
N ASN A 148 -17.48 13.34 -37.85
CA ASN A 148 -18.64 13.18 -38.70
C ASN A 148 -18.30 13.75 -40.08
N ALA A 149 -17.88 12.87 -40.98
CA ALA A 149 -17.97 13.09 -42.42
C ALA A 149 -18.87 12.00 -42.98
N ASP A 150 -20.17 12.33 -42.98
CA ASP A 150 -21.21 12.03 -43.95
C ASP A 150 -21.37 10.59 -44.51
N GLY A 151 -22.59 10.07 -44.39
CA GLY A 151 -23.15 9.13 -45.37
C GLY A 151 -23.51 7.71 -44.90
N THR A 152 -24.78 7.55 -44.50
CA THR A 152 -25.64 6.37 -44.72
C THR A 152 -25.60 5.19 -43.73
N SER A 153 -26.78 4.93 -43.18
CA SER A 153 -27.19 3.91 -42.21
C SER A 153 -27.21 2.46 -42.74
N SER A 154 -26.79 1.48 -41.93
CA SER A 154 -27.66 0.35 -41.52
C SER A 154 -27.04 -0.44 -40.36
N GLY A 155 -27.89 -0.84 -39.41
CA GLY A 155 -27.56 -1.38 -38.10
C GLY A 155 -26.64 -2.60 -38.06
N GLY A 156 -25.62 -2.47 -37.22
CA GLY A 156 -24.92 -3.56 -36.55
C GLY A 156 -24.41 -2.97 -35.23
N GLU A 157 -24.97 -3.41 -34.09
CA GLU A 157 -24.42 -3.08 -32.77
C GLU A 157 -23.06 -3.77 -32.66
N ALA A 158 -22.01 -3.07 -33.08
CA ALA A 158 -20.65 -3.45 -32.78
C ALA A 158 -20.47 -3.33 -31.26
N PHE A 159 -20.35 -4.48 -30.59
CA PHE A 159 -19.86 -4.55 -29.22
C PHE A 159 -18.44 -3.99 -29.21
N VAL A 160 -18.32 -2.72 -28.84
CA VAL A 160 -17.02 -2.07 -28.66
C VAL A 160 -16.45 -2.64 -27.37
N THR A 161 -15.61 -3.67 -27.48
CA THR A 161 -14.68 -4.01 -26.41
C THR A 161 -13.72 -2.84 -26.30
N GLU A 162 -13.95 -1.95 -25.33
CA GLU A 162 -13.00 -0.91 -24.95
C GLU A 162 -11.73 -1.62 -24.47
N THR A 163 -10.77 -1.81 -25.36
CA THR A 163 -9.42 -2.20 -24.98
C THR A 163 -8.76 -0.95 -24.40
N GLU A 164 -8.77 -0.84 -23.08
CA GLU A 164 -8.04 0.20 -22.35
C GLU A 164 -6.54 0.02 -22.63
N GLU A 165 -5.99 0.80 -23.58
CA GLU A 165 -4.55 0.86 -23.81
C GLU A 165 -3.93 1.84 -22.80
N TRP A 166 -3.14 1.30 -21.87
CA TRP A 166 -2.45 2.04 -20.80
C TRP A 166 -1.14 2.60 -21.34
N ILE A 167 -0.85 3.88 -21.07
CA ILE A 167 0.24 4.65 -21.70
C ILE A 167 1.66 4.08 -21.44
N ASP A 168 1.85 3.14 -20.51
CA ASP A 168 3.21 2.70 -20.12
C ASP A 168 3.30 1.23 -19.62
N ASN A 169 2.52 0.28 -20.16
CA ASN A 169 2.50 -1.12 -19.65
C ASN A 169 2.13 -1.27 -18.15
N HIS A 170 1.64 -0.20 -17.52
CA HIS A 170 1.17 -0.22 -16.14
C HIS A 170 -0.26 -0.76 -16.13
N CYS A 171 -0.41 -2.08 -16.02
CA CYS A 171 -1.72 -2.71 -15.84
C CYS A 171 -2.07 -2.77 -14.34
N PRO A 172 -3.37 -2.81 -13.98
CA PRO A 172 -3.79 -3.15 -12.63
C PRO A 172 -3.22 -4.51 -12.22
N PHE A 173 -2.76 -4.61 -10.97
CA PHE A 173 -2.28 -5.86 -10.40
C PHE A 173 -2.64 -5.94 -8.93
N SER A 174 -2.61 -7.15 -8.40
CA SER A 174 -2.95 -7.42 -7.00
C SER A 174 -1.81 -8.16 -6.33
N VAL A 175 -1.60 -7.88 -5.04
CA VAL A 175 -0.64 -8.58 -4.20
C VAL A 175 -1.38 -9.25 -3.05
N LEU A 176 -1.22 -10.57 -2.92
CA LEU A 176 -1.70 -11.30 -1.74
C LEU A 176 -0.74 -11.07 -0.58
N LEU A 177 -1.20 -10.41 0.46
CA LEU A 177 -0.47 -10.17 1.68
C LEU A 177 -0.83 -11.25 2.70
N THR A 178 0.05 -12.23 2.88
CA THR A 178 -0.15 -13.26 3.90
C THR A 178 0.23 -12.72 5.28
N PRO A 179 -0.29 -13.30 6.38
CA PRO A 179 0.16 -12.95 7.71
C PRO A 179 1.69 -13.03 7.81
N ARG A 180 2.28 -12.13 8.59
CA ARG A 180 3.72 -12.00 8.83
C ARG A 180 4.56 -11.53 7.64
N SER A 181 3.93 -11.20 6.52
CA SER A 181 4.63 -10.67 5.34
C SER A 181 4.86 -9.16 5.45
N LEU A 182 5.94 -8.71 4.81
CA LEU A 182 6.27 -7.30 4.66
C LEU A 182 6.18 -6.93 3.18
N LEU A 183 5.34 -5.94 2.86
CA LEU A 183 5.34 -5.27 1.58
C LEU A 183 6.02 -3.91 1.74
N ILE A 184 6.99 -3.59 0.89
CA ILE A 184 7.56 -2.24 0.79
C ILE A 184 7.41 -1.73 -0.63
N PHE A 185 6.97 -0.50 -0.79
CA PHE A 185 6.98 0.14 -2.11
C PHE A 185 7.35 1.62 -2.06
N LYS A 186 7.94 2.11 -3.16
CA LYS A 186 8.39 3.51 -3.35
C LYS A 186 8.28 3.95 -4.81
N ASP A 187 8.65 5.21 -5.07
CA ASP A 187 8.69 5.82 -6.41
C ASP A 187 7.37 5.61 -7.15
N ASP A 188 7.34 4.98 -8.32
CA ASP A 188 6.14 4.83 -9.15
C ASP A 188 4.92 4.21 -8.45
N ALA A 189 5.15 3.23 -7.57
CA ALA A 189 4.09 2.61 -6.77
C ALA A 189 3.51 3.56 -5.70
N TYR A 190 4.25 4.62 -5.34
CA TYR A 190 3.86 5.62 -4.34
C TYR A 190 3.46 6.98 -4.96
N ALA A 191 4.19 7.41 -5.98
CA ALA A 191 4.30 8.79 -6.46
C ALA A 191 3.26 9.14 -7.53
N GLY A 192 2.07 8.58 -7.44
CA GLY A 192 0.98 9.03 -8.31
C GLY A 192 0.67 8.13 -9.49
N LYS A 193 1.48 7.12 -9.82
CA LYS A 193 1.18 6.22 -10.96
C LYS A 193 0.16 5.16 -10.62
N PHE A 194 0.05 4.75 -9.35
CA PHE A 194 -0.96 3.82 -8.86
C PHE A 194 -1.76 4.40 -7.68
N VAL A 195 -2.97 3.92 -7.51
CA VAL A 195 -3.79 4.03 -6.31
C VAL A 195 -3.93 2.64 -5.69
N SER A 196 -3.95 2.58 -4.36
CA SER A 196 -4.10 1.35 -3.60
C SER A 196 -5.28 1.37 -2.61
#